data_AF-A0AAU6Y5V5-F1
#
_entry.id   AF-A0AAU6Y5V5-F1
#
_cell.length_a   1.000
_cell.length_b   1.000
_cell.length_c   1.000
_cell.angle_alpha   90.00
_cell.angle_beta   90.00
_cell.angle_gamma   90.00
#
_symmetry.space_group_name_H-M   'P 1'
#
loop_
_entity.id
_entity.type
_entity.pdbx_description
1 polymer ?
#
loop_
_entity_poly.entity_id
_entity_poly.type
_entity_poly.pdbx_seq_one_letter_code
_entity_poly.pdbx_strand_id
1 'polypeptide(L)'
;MENKNLPLITITLSGLFAILGTIVGGVVQGYWNVQLAERKYQSDLVLKALESSSAEERLQTLKLLVHTNLIKESDVRDSVSRYILQSEKDPETIPQIKPAAAQSLEPPIINNARLYLLTGSKNKAIAFTDLNSKLTSAGFKVMGAKNIIDVGRPDAPEVRYFNMSDQQQAEKIAEFVRFKFDASNFAAKYYVDAKAKPGYIEIWLGR
;
A
#
# COMPACT_ATOMS: atom_id res chain seq x y z
N MET A 1 -19.54 -19.75 40.86
CA MET A 1 -19.47 -19.83 39.39
C MET A 1 -18.78 -18.57 38.91
N GLU A 2 -17.47 -18.64 38.71
CA GLU A 2 -16.65 -17.50 38.27
C GLU A 2 -16.12 -17.86 36.89
N ASN A 3 -16.64 -17.18 35.87
CA ASN A 3 -16.37 -17.45 34.46
C ASN A 3 -15.06 -16.76 34.08
N LYS A 4 -13.96 -17.51 34.04
CA LYS A 4 -12.66 -17.02 33.55
C LYS A 4 -12.58 -17.23 32.04
N ASN A 5 -13.20 -16.33 31.28
CA ASN A 5 -12.96 -16.21 29.84
C ASN A 5 -11.64 -15.44 29.62
N LEU A 6 -10.53 -16.17 29.55
CA LEU A 6 -9.26 -15.67 29.01
C LEU A 6 -9.38 -15.56 27.48
N PRO A 7 -8.85 -14.50 26.84
CA PRO A 7 -9.06 -14.24 25.43
C PRO A 7 -8.29 -15.26 24.57
N LEU A 8 -9.03 -16.03 23.76
CA LEU A 8 -8.52 -16.98 22.76
C LEU A 8 -7.71 -16.33 21.60
N ILE A 9 -7.48 -15.01 21.64
CA ILE A 9 -6.99 -14.21 20.51
C ILE A 9 -5.45 -14.28 20.36
N THR A 10 -4.71 -14.80 21.35
CA THR A 10 -3.23 -14.67 21.36
C THR A 10 -2.45 -15.86 20.79
N ILE A 11 -3.07 -16.96 20.37
CA ILE A 11 -2.32 -18.20 20.03
C ILE A 11 -2.26 -18.56 18.53
N THR A 12 -3.17 -18.12 17.68
CA THR A 12 -3.26 -18.61 16.28
C THR A 12 -2.46 -17.82 15.23
N LEU A 13 -1.83 -16.70 15.60
CA LEU A 13 -1.10 -15.85 14.64
C LEU A 13 0.31 -16.38 14.29
N SER A 14 0.82 -17.42 14.96
CA SER A 14 2.25 -17.78 14.88
C SER A 14 2.60 -18.73 13.72
N GLY A 15 1.74 -19.68 13.35
CA GLY A 15 2.10 -20.74 12.39
C GLY A 15 2.28 -20.25 10.95
N LEU A 16 1.29 -19.54 10.40
CA LEU A 16 1.33 -19.06 9.02
C LEU A 16 2.29 -17.87 8.85
N PHE A 17 2.38 -17.00 9.86
CA PHE A 17 3.37 -15.93 9.86
C PHE A 17 4.80 -16.42 10.15
N ALA A 18 5.01 -17.61 10.74
CA ALA A 18 6.34 -18.23 10.77
C ALA A 18 6.78 -18.71 9.37
N ILE A 19 5.82 -19.18 8.54
CA ILE A 19 6.07 -19.52 7.13
C ILE A 19 6.39 -18.26 6.33
N LEU A 20 5.69 -17.15 6.60
CA LEU A 20 5.92 -15.86 5.91
C LEU A 20 7.11 -15.06 6.48
N GLY A 21 7.42 -15.22 7.77
CA GLY A 21 8.41 -14.42 8.51
C GLY A 21 9.87 -14.79 8.20
N THR A 22 10.11 -16.00 7.70
CA THR A 22 11.41 -16.42 7.14
C THR A 22 11.74 -15.75 5.80
N ILE A 23 10.81 -14.98 5.20
CA ILE A 23 10.94 -14.42 3.85
C ILE A 23 11.56 -13.01 3.83
N VAL A 24 11.61 -12.28 4.96
CA VAL A 24 11.94 -10.83 4.98
C VAL A 24 13.41 -10.50 5.37
N GLY A 25 14.30 -11.48 5.44
CA GLY A 25 15.70 -11.26 5.84
C GLY A 25 16.68 -10.98 4.68
N GLY A 26 17.09 -9.72 4.50
CA GLY A 26 18.42 -9.38 3.95
C GLY A 26 18.49 -8.82 2.52
N VAL A 27 18.93 -7.56 2.42
CA VAL A 27 19.29 -6.81 1.19
C VAL A 27 20.67 -7.25 0.68
N VAL A 28 20.85 -7.57 -0.62
CA VAL A 28 21.95 -7.15 -1.55
C VAL A 28 21.70 -7.60 -3.02
N GLN A 29 21.91 -6.66 -3.94
CA GLN A 29 22.13 -6.62 -5.42
C GLN A 29 21.78 -7.78 -6.40
N GLY A 30 20.95 -7.43 -7.40
CA GLY A 30 21.08 -7.82 -8.81
C GLY A 30 20.41 -9.12 -9.23
N TYR A 31 21.05 -10.26 -8.97
CA TYR A 31 20.53 -11.60 -9.30
C TYR A 31 19.41 -12.04 -8.34
N TRP A 32 19.37 -11.42 -7.15
CA TRP A 32 18.35 -11.63 -6.13
C TRP A 32 17.01 -10.97 -6.46
N ASN A 33 16.94 -10.05 -7.42
CA ASN A 33 15.69 -9.34 -7.72
C ASN A 33 14.59 -10.25 -8.26
N VAL A 34 14.94 -11.25 -9.08
CA VAL A 34 13.94 -12.20 -9.63
C VAL A 34 13.46 -13.16 -8.55
N GLN A 35 14.38 -13.69 -7.74
CA GLN A 35 14.02 -14.58 -6.62
C GLN A 35 13.23 -13.83 -5.54
N LEU A 36 13.60 -12.59 -5.23
CA LEU A 36 12.87 -11.74 -4.29
C LEU A 36 11.50 -11.33 -4.84
N ALA A 37 11.41 -11.00 -6.13
CA ALA A 37 10.12 -10.69 -6.77
C ALA A 37 9.20 -11.92 -6.81
N GLU A 38 9.74 -13.10 -7.11
CA GLU A 38 9.00 -14.37 -7.08
C GLU A 38 8.54 -14.69 -5.63
N ARG A 39 9.41 -14.53 -4.63
CA ARG A 39 9.06 -14.72 -3.21
C ARG A 39 8.03 -13.71 -2.70
N LYS A 40 8.13 -12.46 -3.13
CA LYS A 40 7.14 -11.43 -2.85
C LYS A 40 5.81 -11.79 -3.50
N TYR A 41 5.82 -12.18 -4.77
CA TYR A 41 4.61 -12.61 -5.48
C TYR A 41 3.92 -13.80 -4.79
N GLN A 42 4.68 -14.82 -4.36
CA GLN A 42 4.13 -15.96 -3.63
C GLN A 42 3.57 -15.57 -2.26
N SER A 43 4.27 -14.68 -1.53
CA SER A 43 3.75 -14.10 -0.30
C SER A 43 2.45 -13.34 -0.55
N ASP A 44 2.40 -12.51 -1.59
CA ASP A 44 1.23 -11.71 -1.95
C ASP A 44 0.03 -12.59 -2.33
N LEU A 45 0.25 -13.72 -3.01
CA LEU A 45 -0.80 -14.70 -3.29
C LEU A 45 -1.38 -15.30 -2.00
N VAL A 46 -0.52 -15.71 -1.06
CA VAL A 46 -0.95 -16.27 0.22
C VAL A 46 -1.69 -15.21 1.04
N LEU A 47 -1.16 -13.99 1.15
CA LEU A 47 -1.82 -12.88 1.83
C LEU A 47 -3.20 -12.59 1.20
N LYS A 48 -3.28 -12.60 -0.14
CA LYS A 48 -4.52 -12.39 -0.88
C LYS A 48 -5.58 -13.45 -0.55
N ALA A 49 -5.17 -14.71 -0.43
CA ALA A 49 -6.04 -15.80 -0.03
C ALA A 49 -6.64 -15.61 1.37
N LEU A 50 -6.01 -14.81 2.22
CA LEU A 50 -6.43 -14.55 3.60
C LEU A 50 -7.33 -13.32 3.74
N GLU A 51 -7.62 -12.59 2.65
CA GLU A 51 -8.38 -11.33 2.74
C GLU A 51 -9.88 -11.53 2.98
N SER A 52 -10.45 -12.64 2.50
CA SER A 52 -11.90 -12.86 2.59
C SER A 52 -12.37 -12.87 4.05
N SER A 53 -13.55 -12.29 4.30
CA SER A 53 -14.23 -12.37 5.59
C SER A 53 -14.77 -13.77 5.89
N SER A 54 -14.99 -14.63 4.90
CA SER A 54 -15.40 -16.02 5.11
C SER A 54 -14.20 -16.92 5.34
N ALA A 55 -14.21 -17.66 6.45
CA ALA A 55 -13.18 -18.64 6.79
C ALA A 55 -13.09 -19.78 5.76
N GLU A 56 -14.23 -20.23 5.26
CA GLU A 56 -14.34 -21.23 4.21
C GLU A 56 -13.75 -20.74 2.90
N GLU A 57 -14.03 -19.49 2.51
CA GLU A 57 -13.43 -18.91 1.31
C GLU A 57 -11.90 -18.81 1.42
N ARG A 58 -11.36 -18.44 2.59
CA ARG A 58 -9.91 -18.44 2.83
C ARG A 58 -9.33 -19.85 2.67
N LEU A 59 -9.96 -20.87 3.26
CA LEU A 59 -9.56 -22.27 3.12
C LEU A 59 -9.57 -22.73 1.66
N GLN A 60 -10.65 -22.46 0.92
CA GLN A 60 -10.78 -22.86 -0.48
C GLN A 60 -9.77 -22.15 -1.37
N THR A 61 -9.47 -20.88 -1.10
CA THR A 61 -8.48 -20.12 -1.86
C THR A 61 -7.07 -20.67 -1.61
N LEU A 62 -6.72 -20.99 -0.36
CA LEU A 62 -5.44 -21.65 -0.04
C LEU A 62 -5.32 -23.02 -0.73
N LYS A 63 -6.40 -23.82 -0.73
CA LYS A 63 -6.45 -25.10 -1.47
C LYS A 63 -6.23 -24.90 -2.96
N LEU A 64 -6.86 -23.90 -3.56
CA LEU A 64 -6.69 -23.56 -4.96
C LEU A 64 -5.22 -23.23 -5.26
N LEU A 65 -4.57 -22.39 -4.45
CA LEU A 65 -3.16 -22.01 -4.64
C LEU A 65 -2.22 -23.22 -4.61
N VAL A 66 -2.43 -24.15 -3.68
CA VAL A 66 -1.66 -25.39 -3.58
C VAL A 66 -1.95 -26.32 -4.75
N HIS A 67 -3.22 -26.57 -5.06
CA HIS A 67 -3.65 -27.52 -6.09
C HIS A 67 -3.20 -27.09 -7.50
N THR A 68 -3.22 -25.79 -7.77
CA THR A 68 -2.82 -25.22 -9.07
C THR A 68 -1.31 -24.98 -9.18
N ASN A 69 -0.52 -25.32 -8.15
CA ASN A 69 0.92 -25.05 -8.09
C ASN A 69 1.29 -23.58 -8.32
N LEU A 70 0.42 -22.64 -7.91
CA LEU A 70 0.73 -21.21 -7.95
C LEU A 70 1.79 -20.83 -6.91
N ILE A 71 1.90 -21.61 -5.84
CA ILE A 71 3.04 -21.59 -4.92
C ILE A 71 4.10 -22.55 -5.49
N LYS A 72 5.15 -22.01 -6.13
CA LYS A 72 6.16 -22.81 -6.83
C LYS A 72 7.21 -23.41 -5.90
N GLU A 73 7.54 -22.72 -4.80
CA GLU A 73 8.49 -23.24 -3.81
C GLU A 73 7.85 -24.43 -3.08
N SER A 74 8.44 -25.63 -3.21
CA SER A 74 7.91 -26.87 -2.65
C SER A 74 7.72 -26.77 -1.14
N ASP A 75 8.70 -26.22 -0.43
CA ASP A 75 8.70 -26.16 1.03
C ASP A 75 7.58 -25.25 1.54
N VAL A 76 7.31 -24.15 0.82
CA VAL A 76 6.21 -23.22 1.11
C VAL A 76 4.88 -23.91 0.81
N ARG A 77 4.74 -24.54 -0.36
CA ARG A 77 3.53 -25.27 -0.75
C ARG A 77 3.18 -26.38 0.23
N ASP A 78 4.17 -27.15 0.67
CA ASP A 78 4.01 -28.27 1.61
C ASP A 78 3.65 -27.75 3.01
N SER A 79 4.22 -26.61 3.41
CA SER A 79 3.88 -25.97 4.69
C SER A 79 2.45 -25.40 4.68
N VAL A 80 2.05 -24.75 3.59
CA VAL A 80 0.66 -24.28 3.38
C VAL A 80 -0.30 -25.48 3.30
N SER A 81 0.08 -26.56 2.63
CA SER A 81 -0.72 -27.79 2.55
C SER A 81 -0.93 -28.42 3.93
N ARG A 82 0.13 -28.53 4.76
CA ARG A 82 0.01 -29.00 6.14
C ARG A 82 -0.90 -28.11 6.99
N TYR A 83 -0.77 -26.80 6.82
CA TYR A 83 -1.63 -25.83 7.50
C TYR A 83 -3.11 -26.00 7.11
N ILE A 84 -3.40 -26.13 5.81
CA ILE A 84 -4.75 -26.42 5.30
C ILE A 84 -5.31 -27.68 5.96
N LEU A 85 -4.57 -28.78 5.97
CA LEU A 85 -5.02 -30.06 6.55
C LEU A 85 -5.33 -29.94 8.06
N GLN A 86 -4.57 -29.12 8.78
CA GLN A 86 -4.83 -28.86 10.20
C GLN A 86 -6.09 -28.01 10.42
N SER A 87 -6.33 -27.02 9.55
CA SER A 87 -7.46 -26.09 9.62
C SER A 87 -8.73 -26.58 8.94
N GLU A 88 -8.72 -27.70 8.20
CA GLU A 88 -9.91 -28.24 7.53
C GLU A 88 -11.08 -28.53 8.46
N LYS A 89 -10.78 -28.93 9.70
CA LYS A 89 -11.79 -29.26 10.72
C LYS A 89 -12.37 -28.03 11.41
N ASP A 90 -11.66 -26.91 11.34
CA ASP A 90 -12.03 -25.64 11.96
C ASP A 90 -11.45 -24.47 11.13
N PRO A 91 -12.14 -24.08 10.03
CA PRO A 91 -11.65 -23.04 9.13
C PRO A 91 -11.45 -21.68 9.81
N GLU A 92 -12.13 -21.41 10.93
CA GLU A 92 -12.01 -20.17 11.70
C GLU A 92 -10.61 -19.98 12.29
N THR A 93 -9.82 -21.04 12.38
CA THR A 93 -8.39 -20.97 12.74
C THR A 93 -7.53 -20.28 11.69
N ILE A 94 -8.04 -20.10 10.47
CA ILE A 94 -7.35 -19.38 9.38
C ILE A 94 -7.52 -17.89 9.60
N PRO A 95 -6.43 -17.13 9.83
CA PRO A 95 -6.53 -15.71 10.12
C PRO A 95 -7.11 -14.95 8.91
N GLN A 96 -7.96 -13.98 9.18
CA GLN A 96 -8.29 -12.96 8.19
C GLN A 96 -7.20 -11.88 8.22
N ILE A 97 -6.52 -11.69 7.10
CA ILE A 97 -5.68 -10.52 6.91
C ILE A 97 -6.53 -9.48 6.23
N LYS A 98 -6.94 -8.45 6.96
CA LYS A 98 -7.40 -7.25 6.28
C LYS A 98 -6.17 -6.68 5.57
N PRO A 99 -6.22 -6.42 4.25
CA PRO A 99 -5.15 -5.66 3.63
C PRO A 99 -4.97 -4.42 4.50
N ALA A 100 -3.73 -4.13 4.91
CA ALA A 100 -3.43 -2.92 5.67
C ALA A 100 -4.14 -1.79 4.94
N ALA A 101 -5.24 -1.28 5.54
CA ALA A 101 -6.32 -0.63 4.81
C ALA A 101 -5.68 0.32 3.82
N ALA A 102 -5.84 0.05 2.51
CA ALA A 102 -5.02 0.69 1.46
C ALA A 102 -4.87 2.16 1.81
N GLN A 103 -3.68 2.58 2.31
CA GLN A 103 -3.55 3.73 3.22
C GLN A 103 -4.57 4.80 2.86
N SER A 104 -5.69 4.84 3.59
CA SER A 104 -6.76 5.77 3.22
C SER A 104 -6.22 7.13 3.60
N LEU A 105 -6.08 8.01 2.61
CA LEU A 105 -5.61 9.34 2.89
C LEU A 105 -6.55 10.00 3.92
N GLU A 106 -5.99 10.43 5.05
CA GLU A 106 -6.74 11.12 6.09
C GLU A 106 -7.30 12.45 5.54
N PRO A 107 -8.41 12.96 6.10
CA PRO A 107 -8.94 14.25 5.70
C PRO A 107 -7.93 15.40 5.78
N PRO A 108 -8.13 16.51 5.04
CA PRO A 108 -7.23 17.64 5.07
C PRO A 108 -7.04 18.17 6.49
N ILE A 109 -5.78 18.26 6.93
CA ILE A 109 -5.41 18.94 8.18
C ILE A 109 -5.74 20.43 8.07
N ILE A 110 -5.57 20.99 6.87
CA ILE A 110 -5.87 22.37 6.55
C ILE A 110 -7.18 22.44 5.74
N ASN A 111 -8.22 23.00 6.36
CA ASN A 111 -9.58 23.06 5.80
C ASN A 111 -9.68 23.72 4.41
N ASN A 112 -8.78 24.65 4.08
CA ASN A 112 -8.77 25.38 2.80
C ASN A 112 -7.65 24.92 1.85
N ALA A 113 -7.16 23.68 2.03
CA ALA A 113 -6.16 23.11 1.15
C ALA A 113 -6.66 23.03 -0.30
N ARG A 114 -5.81 23.50 -1.21
CA ARG A 114 -6.05 23.64 -2.65
C ARG A 114 -4.96 22.86 -3.35
N LEU A 115 -5.32 21.68 -3.84
CA LEU A 115 -4.38 20.78 -4.49
C LEU A 115 -4.35 21.02 -5.99
N TYR A 116 -3.15 21.02 -6.57
CA TYR A 116 -2.94 21.06 -8.01
C TYR A 116 -2.19 19.82 -8.47
N LEU A 117 -2.72 19.11 -9.47
CA LEU A 117 -2.10 17.90 -10.03
C LEU A 117 -1.29 18.27 -11.26
N LEU A 118 0.02 18.07 -11.21
CA LEU A 118 0.95 18.55 -12.23
C LEU A 118 1.82 17.39 -12.77
N THR A 119 2.15 17.46 -14.05
CA THR A 119 3.02 16.47 -14.71
C THR A 119 3.84 17.15 -15.81
N GLY A 120 5.04 16.65 -16.07
CA GLY A 120 5.84 17.01 -17.24
C GLY A 120 5.61 16.10 -18.46
N SER A 121 4.86 15.01 -18.30
CA SER A 121 4.56 14.04 -19.35
C SER A 121 3.07 13.77 -19.51
N LYS A 122 2.63 13.74 -20.78
CA LYS A 122 1.26 13.37 -21.17
C LYS A 122 0.92 11.93 -20.76
N ASN A 123 1.88 11.01 -20.78
CA ASN A 123 1.64 9.60 -20.43
C ASN A 123 1.30 9.46 -18.94
N LYS A 124 1.91 10.28 -18.08
CA LYS A 124 1.63 10.30 -16.65
C LYS A 124 0.32 11.02 -16.30
N ALA A 125 -0.19 11.88 -17.18
CA ALA A 125 -1.48 12.55 -16.96
C ALA A 125 -2.66 11.58 -16.84
N ILE A 126 -2.52 10.35 -17.35
CA ILE A 126 -3.52 9.28 -17.19
C ILE A 126 -3.79 8.98 -15.71
N ALA A 127 -2.79 9.16 -14.84
CA ALA A 127 -2.93 8.96 -13.39
C ALA A 127 -3.80 10.02 -12.69
N PHE A 128 -4.08 11.16 -13.35
CA PHE A 128 -4.83 12.25 -12.70
C PHE A 128 -6.26 11.88 -12.35
N THR A 129 -6.94 11.06 -13.17
CA THR A 129 -8.33 10.68 -12.90
C THR A 129 -8.44 9.89 -11.59
N ASP A 130 -7.60 8.87 -11.44
CA ASP A 130 -7.56 8.02 -10.24
C ASP A 130 -7.10 8.81 -9.01
N LEU A 131 -6.06 9.63 -9.15
CA LEU A 131 -5.54 10.45 -8.05
C LEU A 131 -6.58 11.50 -7.59
N ASN A 132 -7.23 12.19 -8.54
CA ASN A 132 -8.26 13.18 -8.25
C ASN A 132 -9.45 12.56 -7.51
N SER A 133 -9.91 11.38 -7.96
CA SER A 133 -10.99 10.65 -7.30
C SER A 133 -10.65 10.35 -5.84
N LYS A 134 -9.45 9.80 -5.58
CA LYS A 134 -9.04 9.44 -4.22
C LYS A 134 -8.85 10.65 -3.30
N LEU A 135 -8.22 11.72 -3.79
CA LEU A 135 -8.06 12.96 -3.04
C LEU A 135 -9.42 13.57 -2.68
N THR A 136 -10.35 13.59 -3.63
CA THR A 136 -11.71 14.13 -3.41
C THR A 136 -12.50 13.25 -2.42
N SER A 137 -12.40 11.92 -2.53
CA SER A 137 -13.01 11.00 -1.58
C SER A 137 -12.47 11.14 -0.15
N ALA A 138 -11.20 11.55 0.00
CA ALA A 138 -10.61 11.90 1.29
C ALA A 138 -10.99 13.31 1.78
N GLY A 139 -11.73 14.10 0.99
CA GLY A 139 -12.20 15.44 1.37
C GLY A 139 -11.30 16.59 0.93
N PHE A 140 -10.27 16.33 0.12
CA PHE A 140 -9.43 17.40 -0.43
C PHE A 140 -10.11 18.13 -1.58
N LYS A 141 -9.86 19.44 -1.68
CA LYS A 141 -10.27 20.24 -2.83
C LYS A 141 -9.18 20.26 -3.90
N VAL A 142 -9.40 19.53 -4.98
CA VAL A 142 -8.52 19.56 -6.16
C VAL A 142 -8.95 20.69 -7.09
N MET A 143 -8.05 21.64 -7.31
CA MET A 143 -8.33 22.85 -8.08
C MET A 143 -8.09 22.70 -9.58
N GLY A 144 -7.27 21.72 -9.99
CA GLY A 144 -7.03 21.43 -11.38
C GLY A 144 -5.91 20.44 -11.62
N ALA A 145 -5.84 19.96 -12.86
CA ALA A 145 -4.82 19.04 -13.34
C ALA A 145 -4.22 19.58 -14.65
N LYS A 146 -2.88 19.66 -14.73
CA LYS A 146 -2.19 20.25 -15.90
C LYS A 146 -0.91 19.49 -16.26
N ASN A 147 -0.66 19.41 -17.55
CA ASN A 147 0.65 19.01 -18.09
C ASN A 147 1.47 20.28 -18.39
N ILE A 148 2.57 20.47 -17.69
CA ILE A 148 3.42 21.67 -17.76
C ILE A 148 4.83 21.27 -18.22
N ILE A 149 5.29 21.88 -19.32
CA ILE A 149 6.56 21.56 -19.99
C ILE A 149 7.54 22.73 -19.85
N ASP A 150 7.57 23.39 -18.69
CA ASP A 150 8.50 24.49 -18.42
C ASP A 150 9.80 24.00 -17.75
N VAL A 151 10.73 24.92 -17.48
CA VAL A 151 12.02 24.64 -16.83
C VAL A 151 11.90 24.37 -15.33
N GLY A 152 10.82 24.78 -14.68
CA GLY A 152 10.58 24.62 -13.23
C GLY A 152 9.99 23.26 -12.85
N ARG A 153 9.62 22.44 -13.84
CA ARG A 153 9.13 21.07 -13.62
C ARG A 153 10.22 20.16 -13.03
N PRO A 154 9.89 19.36 -12.00
CA PRO A 154 10.85 18.44 -11.42
C PRO A 154 11.04 17.20 -12.30
N ASP A 155 12.25 16.64 -12.30
CA ASP A 155 12.53 15.36 -12.98
C ASP A 155 11.83 14.20 -12.27
N ALA A 156 11.90 14.18 -10.94
CA ALA A 156 11.28 13.17 -10.09
C ALA A 156 9.88 13.60 -9.59
N PRO A 157 9.01 12.65 -9.26
CA PRO A 157 7.75 12.95 -8.60
C PRO A 157 7.96 13.54 -7.19
N GLU A 158 7.17 14.55 -6.82
CA GLU A 158 7.28 15.24 -5.52
C GLU A 158 5.98 15.98 -5.15
N VAL A 159 5.77 16.23 -3.86
CA VAL A 159 4.74 17.16 -3.36
C VAL A 159 5.44 18.48 -3.01
N ARG A 160 5.02 19.59 -3.60
CA ARG A 160 5.52 20.91 -3.23
C ARG A 160 4.57 21.59 -2.28
N TYR A 161 5.12 22.18 -1.23
CA TYR A 161 4.40 23.06 -0.32
C TYR A 161 5.18 24.36 -0.14
N PHE A 162 4.46 25.44 0.13
CA PHE A 162 5.04 26.79 0.08
C PHE A 162 4.89 27.56 1.39
N ASN A 163 4.15 27.01 2.34
CA ASN A 163 4.01 27.53 3.70
C ASN A 163 4.39 26.44 4.69
N MET A 164 5.16 26.78 5.74
CA MET A 164 5.59 25.80 6.74
C MET A 164 4.43 25.13 7.48
N SER A 165 3.27 25.81 7.59
CA SER A 165 2.03 25.23 8.12
C SER A 165 1.54 24.02 7.32
N ASP A 166 1.89 23.93 6.03
CA ASP A 166 1.40 22.91 5.11
C ASP A 166 2.28 21.65 5.11
N GLN A 167 3.41 21.66 5.82
CA GLN A 167 4.42 20.60 5.80
C GLN A 167 3.83 19.24 6.13
N GLN A 168 3.15 19.11 7.28
CA GLN A 168 2.61 17.83 7.75
C GLN A 168 1.60 17.25 6.74
N GLN A 169 0.77 18.10 6.15
CA GLN A 169 -0.19 17.67 5.14
C GLN A 169 0.50 17.24 3.85
N ALA A 170 1.52 17.97 3.41
CA ALA A 170 2.30 17.61 2.22
C ALA A 170 3.04 16.27 2.40
N GLU A 171 3.58 16.00 3.58
CA GLU A 171 4.22 14.74 3.94
C GLU A 171 3.22 13.57 3.89
N LYS A 172 2.01 13.75 4.43
CA LYS A 172 0.95 12.73 4.37
C LYS A 172 0.48 12.44 2.95
N ILE A 173 0.34 13.47 2.13
CA ILE A 173 0.04 13.31 0.69
C ILE A 173 1.19 12.56 0.01
N ALA A 174 2.44 12.92 0.28
CA ALA A 174 3.60 12.26 -0.33
C ALA A 174 3.68 10.76 0.05
N GLU A 175 3.40 10.42 1.31
CA GLU A 175 3.31 9.04 1.80
C GLU A 175 2.24 8.24 1.04
N PHE A 176 1.03 8.79 0.94
CA PHE A 176 -0.08 8.17 0.21
C PHE A 176 0.23 7.94 -1.27
N VAL A 177 0.81 8.94 -1.94
CA VAL A 177 1.13 8.86 -3.37
C VAL A 177 2.29 7.88 -3.60
N ARG A 178 3.28 7.82 -2.71
CA ARG A 178 4.38 6.84 -2.74
C ARG A 178 3.84 5.41 -2.75
N PHE A 179 2.91 5.10 -1.86
CA PHE A 179 2.27 3.79 -1.80
C PHE A 179 1.51 3.46 -3.09
N LYS A 180 0.85 4.43 -3.71
CA LYS A 180 0.01 4.20 -4.90
C LYS A 180 0.77 4.04 -6.21
N PHE A 181 1.89 4.72 -6.38
CA PHE A 181 2.62 4.74 -7.66
C PHE A 181 3.91 3.92 -7.63
N ASP A 182 4.15 3.14 -6.56
CA ASP A 182 5.40 2.41 -6.32
C ASP A 182 6.65 3.30 -6.48
N ALA A 183 6.46 4.59 -6.24
CA ALA A 183 7.45 5.63 -6.50
C ALA A 183 8.27 5.85 -5.24
N SER A 184 9.29 5.03 -5.05
CA SER A 184 10.15 5.02 -3.85
C SER A 184 10.66 6.40 -3.41
N ASN A 185 10.75 7.36 -4.33
CA ASN A 185 11.28 8.72 -4.11
C ASN A 185 10.25 9.86 -4.11
N PHE A 186 8.96 9.59 -3.87
CA PHE A 186 7.95 10.66 -3.74
C PHE A 186 8.13 11.42 -2.42
N ALA A 187 8.75 12.60 -2.46
CA ALA A 187 9.07 13.41 -1.28
C ALA A 187 8.23 14.70 -1.22
N ALA A 188 7.92 15.16 0.00
CA ALA A 188 7.44 16.51 0.22
C ALA A 188 8.62 17.49 0.27
N LYS A 189 8.52 18.62 -0.42
CA LYS A 189 9.59 19.62 -0.51
C LYS A 189 9.06 21.03 -0.33
N TYR A 190 9.77 21.79 0.48
CA TYR A 190 9.48 23.20 0.70
C TYR A 190 10.02 24.07 -0.43
N TYR A 191 9.19 25.00 -0.92
CA TYR A 191 9.58 26.01 -1.87
C TYR A 191 9.17 27.39 -1.36
N VAL A 192 10.06 28.38 -1.48
CA VAL A 192 9.75 29.76 -1.08
C VAL A 192 9.04 30.46 -2.23
N ASP A 193 7.77 30.79 -2.04
CA ASP A 193 7.01 31.69 -2.92
C ASP A 193 6.14 32.63 -2.07
N ALA A 194 6.49 33.92 -2.06
CA ALA A 194 5.77 34.95 -1.31
C ALA A 194 4.31 35.15 -1.77
N LYS A 195 3.94 34.66 -2.96
CA LYS A 195 2.58 34.75 -3.49
C LYS A 195 1.73 33.54 -3.10
N ALA A 196 2.34 32.45 -2.66
CA ALA A 196 1.64 31.22 -2.30
C ALA A 196 0.94 31.37 -0.95
N LYS A 197 -0.38 31.34 -0.96
CA LYS A 197 -1.20 31.39 0.27
C LYS A 197 -1.17 30.02 0.99
N PRO A 198 -1.32 29.98 2.33
CA PRO A 198 -1.45 28.73 3.07
C PRO A 198 -2.50 27.77 2.47
N GLY A 199 -2.19 26.48 2.53
CA GLY A 199 -2.95 25.42 1.90
C GLY A 199 -2.74 25.27 0.39
N TYR A 200 -1.81 26.01 -0.22
CA TYR A 200 -1.45 25.82 -1.64
C TYR A 200 -0.42 24.69 -1.78
N ILE A 201 -0.82 23.56 -2.36
CA ILE A 201 0.02 22.37 -2.50
C ILE A 201 -0.03 21.88 -3.95
N GLU A 202 1.13 21.53 -4.50
CA GLU A 202 1.25 20.93 -5.82
C GLU A 202 1.71 19.47 -5.70
N ILE A 203 1.09 18.58 -6.46
CA ILE A 203 1.49 17.17 -6.58
C ILE A 203 2.04 16.95 -7.97
N TRP A 204 3.35 16.79 -8.08
CA TRP A 204 4.06 16.59 -9.34
C TRP A 204 4.34 15.12 -9.60
N LEU A 205 3.97 14.62 -10.78
CA LEU A 205 4.31 13.25 -11.23
C LEU A 205 5.68 13.16 -11.94
N GLY A 206 6.45 14.25 -11.93
CA GLY A 206 7.74 14.35 -12.60
C GLY A 206 7.64 14.49 -14.11
N ARG A 207 8.79 14.40 -14.79
CA ARG A 207 8.90 14.46 -16.26
C ARG A 207 8.40 13.21 -16.96
#